data_AF-A0A9P4HQ62-F1
#
_entry.id   AF-A0A9P4HQ62-F1
#
_cell.length_a   1.000
_cell.length_b   1.000
_cell.length_c   1.000
_cell.angle_alpha   90.00
_cell.angle_beta   90.00
_cell.angle_gamma   90.00
#
_symmetry.space_group_name_H-M   'P 1'
#
loop_
_entity.id
_entity.type
_entity.pdbx_description
1 polymer ?
#
loop_
_entity_poly.entity_id
_entity_poly.type
_entity_poly.pdbx_seq_one_letter_code
_entity_poly.pdbx_strand_id
1 'polypeptide(L)'
;MRLPTPAPLLLLLLTHLLPTTTAIQPPCPFAPHLTVCRNRYLHAANKCGGADFRCLCNAWTHVATCYTNCPDDIGRDKVEMYQRKFCAEADVYQGERVMPSRTMTF
;
A
#
# COMPACT_ATOMS: atom_id res chain seq x y z
N MET A 1 -54.87 21.16 33.29
CA MET A 1 -53.56 20.81 33.88
C MET A 1 -53.18 19.41 33.39
N ARG A 2 -52.19 19.28 32.51
CA ARG A 2 -51.62 17.98 32.10
C ARG A 2 -50.14 18.00 32.47
N LEU A 3 -49.74 17.16 33.42
CA LEU A 3 -48.34 16.95 33.82
C LEU A 3 -47.62 16.11 32.74
N PRO A 4 -46.34 16.37 32.44
CA PRO A 4 -45.50 15.48 31.65
C PRO A 4 -45.05 14.28 32.50
N THR A 5 -45.05 13.08 31.92
CA THR A 5 -44.52 11.85 32.51
C THR A 5 -42.98 11.82 32.40
N PRO A 6 -42.25 11.28 33.42
CA PRO A 6 -40.80 11.18 33.35
C PRO A 6 -40.38 9.99 32.46
N ALA A 7 -39.69 10.29 31.37
CA ALA A 7 -39.06 9.28 30.52
C ALA A 7 -37.90 8.60 31.28
N PRO A 8 -37.82 7.25 31.31
CA PRO A 8 -36.75 6.56 32.02
C PRO A 8 -35.45 6.61 31.20
N LEU A 9 -34.39 7.10 31.84
CA LEU A 9 -32.99 7.19 31.38
C LEU A 9 -32.33 5.84 31.02
N LEU A 10 -33.08 4.74 30.92
CA LEU A 10 -32.54 3.39 30.74
C LEU A 10 -32.18 3.03 29.28
N LEU A 11 -32.54 3.85 28.29
CA LEU A 11 -32.31 3.56 26.87
C LEU A 11 -30.92 3.94 26.32
N LEU A 12 -30.07 4.61 27.11
CA LEU A 12 -28.78 5.14 26.61
C LEU A 12 -27.62 4.12 26.58
N LEU A 13 -27.80 2.92 27.13
CA LEU A 13 -26.70 1.93 27.24
C LEU A 13 -26.66 0.89 26.09
N LEU A 14 -27.67 0.83 25.21
CA LEU A 14 -27.73 -0.15 24.12
C LEU A 14 -27.22 0.33 22.75
N THR A 15 -26.70 1.55 22.62
CA THR A 15 -26.28 2.10 21.32
C THR A 15 -24.85 1.75 20.88
N HIS A 16 -24.10 0.92 21.62
CA HIS A 16 -22.71 0.58 21.28
C HIS A 16 -22.51 -0.71 20.47
N LEU A 17 -23.58 -1.45 20.15
CA LEU A 17 -23.52 -2.52 19.15
C LEU A 17 -23.81 -1.94 17.76
N LEU A 18 -22.98 -1.00 17.30
CA LEU A 18 -22.91 -0.75 15.86
C LEU A 18 -22.26 -1.99 15.24
N PRO A 19 -22.96 -2.75 14.37
CA PRO A 19 -22.29 -3.74 13.57
C PRO A 19 -21.22 -2.98 12.78
N THR A 20 -19.95 -3.32 13.00
CA THR A 20 -18.87 -2.90 12.12
C THR A 20 -19.23 -3.50 10.78
N THR A 21 -19.86 -2.70 9.92
CA THR A 21 -20.12 -3.09 8.54
C THR A 21 -18.73 -3.18 7.94
N THR A 22 -18.18 -4.39 7.93
CA THR A 22 -16.97 -4.68 7.19
C THR A 22 -17.35 -4.30 5.77
N ALA A 23 -16.78 -3.20 5.27
CA ALA A 23 -16.95 -2.86 3.88
C ALA A 23 -16.45 -4.07 3.10
N ILE A 24 -17.37 -4.88 2.57
CA ILE A 24 -17.04 -5.94 1.62
C ILE A 24 -16.62 -5.15 0.40
N GLN A 25 -15.33 -4.83 0.34
CA GLN A 25 -14.76 -4.08 -0.74
C GLN A 25 -15.09 -4.85 -2.02
N PRO A 26 -15.70 -4.21 -3.03
CA PRO A 26 -16.08 -4.91 -4.23
C PRO A 26 -14.85 -5.65 -4.76
N PRO A 27 -14.94 -6.96 -5.02
CA PRO A 27 -13.78 -7.72 -5.47
C PRO A 27 -13.26 -7.07 -6.75
N CYS A 28 -11.93 -6.91 -6.88
CA CYS A 28 -11.40 -6.35 -8.12
C CYS A 28 -11.91 -7.20 -9.30
N PRO A 29 -12.57 -6.60 -10.31
CA PRO A 29 -13.11 -7.33 -11.45
C PRO A 29 -12.03 -8.10 -12.24
N PHE A 30 -10.76 -7.71 -12.07
CA PHE A 30 -9.59 -8.32 -12.67
C PHE A 30 -8.68 -9.02 -11.64
N ALA A 31 -9.21 -9.54 -10.53
CA ALA A 31 -8.43 -10.17 -9.46
C ALA A 31 -7.43 -11.26 -9.93
N PRO A 32 -7.76 -12.16 -10.89
CA PRO A 32 -6.79 -13.13 -11.41
C PRO A 32 -5.62 -12.45 -12.13
N HIS A 33 -5.91 -11.43 -12.95
CA HIS A 33 -4.91 -10.66 -13.66
C HIS A 33 -4.01 -9.87 -12.70
N LEU A 34 -4.60 -9.21 -11.70
CA LEU A 34 -3.86 -8.52 -10.64
C LEU A 34 -2.89 -9.48 -9.94
N THR A 35 -3.36 -10.68 -9.60
CA THR A 35 -2.56 -11.70 -8.92
C THR A 35 -1.37 -12.15 -9.77
N VAL A 36 -1.59 -12.47 -11.05
CA VAL A 36 -0.51 -12.87 -11.97
C VAL A 36 0.51 -11.75 -12.16
N CYS A 37 0.03 -10.53 -12.40
CA CYS A 37 0.88 -9.35 -12.58
C CYS A 37 1.73 -9.09 -11.34
N ARG A 38 1.11 -9.05 -10.15
CA ARG A 38 1.79 -8.84 -8.87
C ARG A 38 2.84 -9.92 -8.63
N ASN A 39 2.52 -11.19 -8.83
CA ASN A 39 3.46 -12.29 -8.58
C ASN A 39 4.69 -12.19 -9.49
N ARG A 40 4.52 -11.81 -10.76
CA ARG A 40 5.63 -11.61 -11.69
C ARG A 40 6.61 -10.53 -11.19
N TYR A 41 6.09 -9.40 -10.74
CA TYR A 41 6.93 -8.27 -10.33
C TYR A 41 7.43 -8.35 -8.90
N LEU A 42 6.71 -9.00 -7.98
CA LEU A 42 7.24 -9.34 -6.67
C LEU A 42 8.39 -10.35 -6.78
N HIS A 43 8.32 -11.29 -7.71
CA HIS A 43 9.46 -12.16 -8.02
C HIS A 43 10.66 -11.36 -8.53
N ALA A 44 10.43 -10.34 -9.37
CA ALA A 44 11.49 -9.43 -9.80
C ALA A 44 12.07 -8.62 -8.62
N ALA A 45 11.24 -8.12 -7.72
CA ALA A 45 11.68 -7.42 -6.51
C ALA A 45 12.56 -8.31 -5.61
N ASN A 46 12.21 -9.60 -5.46
CA ASN A 46 13.00 -10.57 -4.69
C ASN A 46 14.36 -10.89 -5.33
N LYS A 47 14.55 -10.59 -6.62
CA LYS A 47 15.85 -10.72 -7.29
C LYS A 47 16.73 -9.49 -7.12
N CYS A 48 16.17 -8.36 -6.67
CA CYS A 48 16.96 -7.19 -6.36
C CYS A 48 17.82 -7.47 -5.12
N GLY A 49 19.07 -7.01 -5.12
CA GLY A 49 19.85 -6.95 -3.89
C GLY A 49 19.15 -6.04 -2.87
N GLY A 50 19.30 -6.31 -1.57
CA GLY A 50 18.59 -5.56 -0.52
C GLY A 50 18.84 -4.05 -0.50
N ALA A 51 19.94 -3.59 -1.10
CA ALA A 51 20.29 -2.17 -1.27
C ALA A 51 20.32 -1.72 -2.75
N ASP A 52 19.82 -2.54 -3.69
CA ASP A 52 19.65 -2.12 -5.07
C ASP A 52 18.33 -1.34 -5.22
N PHE A 53 18.33 -0.11 -4.69
CA PHE A 53 17.13 0.71 -4.61
C PHE A 53 16.56 1.07 -5.98
N ARG A 54 17.40 1.15 -7.03
CA ARG A 54 16.91 1.35 -8.39
C ARG A 54 16.19 0.12 -8.92
N CYS A 55 16.73 -1.09 -8.70
CA CYS A 55 16.03 -2.32 -9.03
C CYS A 55 14.69 -2.42 -8.27
N LEU A 56 14.71 -2.14 -6.96
CA LEU A 56 13.52 -2.16 -6.11
C LEU A 56 12.48 -1.12 -6.57
N CYS A 57 12.87 0.13 -6.80
CA CYS A 57 12.00 1.19 -7.32
C CYS A 57 11.31 0.77 -8.62
N ASN A 58 12.06 0.21 -9.58
CA ASN A 58 11.50 -0.27 -10.84
C ASN A 58 10.50 -1.42 -10.62
N ALA A 59 10.88 -2.42 -9.82
CA ALA A 59 10.02 -3.56 -9.55
C ALA A 59 8.70 -3.13 -8.89
N TRP A 60 8.75 -2.27 -7.88
CA TRP A 60 7.55 -1.77 -7.18
C TRP A 60 6.73 -0.80 -8.02
N THR A 61 7.35 -0.04 -8.92
CA THR A 61 6.61 0.74 -9.94
C THR A 61 5.81 -0.18 -10.85
N HIS A 62 6.39 -1.31 -11.29
CA HIS A 62 5.63 -2.29 -12.06
C HIS A 62 4.52 -2.96 -11.25
N VAL A 63 4.75 -3.29 -9.97
CA VAL A 63 3.68 -3.79 -9.10
C VAL A 63 2.54 -2.76 -9.01
N ALA A 64 2.84 -1.46 -8.85
CA ALA A 64 1.83 -0.41 -8.81
C ALA A 64 0.98 -0.35 -10.09
N THR A 65 1.60 -0.52 -11.27
CA THR A 65 0.85 -0.57 -12.54
C THR A 65 -0.11 -1.76 -12.64
N CYS A 66 0.09 -2.84 -11.89
CA CYS A 66 -0.86 -3.95 -11.85
C CYS A 66 -2.22 -3.54 -11.28
N TYR A 67 -2.26 -2.47 -10.46
CA TYR A 67 -3.47 -1.97 -9.81
C TYR A 67 -4.27 -1.00 -10.67
N THR A 68 -3.83 -0.65 -11.89
CA THR A 68 -4.58 0.28 -12.76
C THR A 68 -5.99 -0.21 -13.09
N ASN A 69 -6.19 -1.53 -13.20
CA ASN A 69 -7.51 -2.15 -13.42
C ASN A 69 -8.24 -2.49 -12.11
N CYS A 70 -7.63 -2.19 -10.96
CA CYS A 70 -8.13 -2.47 -9.61
C CYS A 70 -7.94 -1.24 -8.70
N PRO A 71 -8.53 -0.07 -9.04
CA PRO A 71 -8.29 1.16 -8.28
C PRO A 71 -8.77 1.05 -6.84
N ASP A 72 -9.83 0.32 -6.58
CA ASP A 72 -10.39 0.18 -5.23
C ASP A 72 -9.86 -1.08 -4.52
N ASP A 73 -8.67 -1.61 -4.84
CA ASP A 73 -8.10 -2.75 -4.12
C ASP A 73 -7.27 -2.27 -2.91
N ILE A 74 -7.54 -2.83 -1.71
CA ILE A 74 -6.83 -2.49 -0.47
C ILE A 74 -5.31 -2.63 -0.55
N GLY A 75 -4.80 -3.49 -1.45
CA GLY A 75 -3.38 -3.73 -1.60
C GLY A 75 -2.64 -2.57 -2.27
N ARG A 76 -3.35 -1.66 -2.95
CA ARG A 76 -2.74 -0.57 -3.72
C ARG A 76 -1.91 0.36 -2.84
N ASP A 77 -2.48 0.82 -1.72
CA ASP A 77 -1.84 1.81 -0.85
C ASP A 77 -0.51 1.30 -0.28
N LYS A 78 -0.45 0.01 0.07
CA LYS A 78 0.78 -0.65 0.54
C LYS A 78 1.84 -0.70 -0.56
N VAL A 79 1.45 -1.03 -1.79
CA VAL A 79 2.35 -1.11 -2.95
C VAL A 79 2.90 0.26 -3.30
N GLU A 80 2.06 1.30 -3.33
CA GLU A 80 2.49 2.66 -3.61
C GLU A 80 3.41 3.21 -2.50
N MET A 81 3.17 2.85 -1.24
CA MET A 81 4.07 3.18 -0.14
C MET A 81 5.48 2.61 -0.38
N TYR A 82 5.60 1.32 -0.77
CA TYR A 82 6.90 0.72 -1.07
C TYR A 82 7.54 1.34 -2.30
N GLN A 83 6.76 1.61 -3.36
CA GLN A 83 7.25 2.31 -4.54
C GLN A 83 7.88 3.66 -4.15
N ARG A 84 7.13 4.52 -3.44
CA ARG A 84 7.62 5.83 -3.00
C ARG A 84 8.89 5.69 -2.15
N LYS A 85 8.91 4.76 -1.20
CA LYS A 85 10.06 4.51 -0.34
C LYS A 85 11.31 4.17 -1.16
N PHE A 86 11.25 3.12 -1.99
CA PHE A 86 12.42 2.65 -2.72
C PHE A 86 12.85 3.62 -3.81
N CYS A 87 11.93 4.35 -4.42
CA CYS A 87 12.28 5.38 -5.39
C CYS A 87 12.92 6.61 -4.74
N ALA A 88 12.47 7.01 -3.53
CA ALA A 88 13.14 8.07 -2.77
C ALA A 88 14.55 7.64 -2.35
N GLU A 89 14.73 6.41 -1.87
CA GLU A 89 16.06 5.88 -1.56
C GLU A 89 16.91 5.77 -2.83
N ALA A 90 16.33 5.33 -3.95
CA ALA A 90 17.05 5.34 -5.22
C ALA A 90 17.55 6.75 -5.55
N ASP A 91 16.73 7.79 -5.46
CA ASP A 91 17.14 9.17 -5.72
C ASP A 91 18.36 9.59 -4.86
N VAL A 92 18.35 9.26 -3.57
CA VAL A 92 19.47 9.53 -2.65
C VAL A 92 20.75 8.77 -3.06
N TYR A 93 20.65 7.45 -3.25
CA TYR A 93 21.81 6.57 -3.49
C TYR A 93 22.28 6.56 -4.96
N GLN A 94 21.46 7.02 -5.91
CA GLN A 94 21.85 7.26 -7.31
C GLN A 94 22.85 8.42 -7.41
N GLY A 95 22.84 9.36 -6.45
CA GLY A 95 23.86 10.39 -6.30
C GLY A 95 25.26 9.84 -5.99
N GLU A 96 25.36 8.66 -5.38
CA GLU A 96 26.65 8.03 -5.02
C GLU A 96 27.22 7.14 -6.14
N ARG A 97 26.38 6.67 -7.08
CA ARG A 97 26.84 5.96 -8.30
C ARG A 97 27.35 6.90 -9.40
N VAL A 98 27.28 8.22 -9.20
CA VAL A 98 27.97 9.26 -10.00
C VAL A 98 29.10 9.90 -9.18
N MET A 99 29.72 9.15 -8.26
CA MET A 99 31.13 9.37 -7.99
C MET A 99 31.89 8.42 -8.91
N PRO A 100 32.63 8.90 -9.94
CA PRO A 100 33.62 8.05 -10.57
C PRO A 100 34.52 7.55 -9.45
N SER A 101 34.69 6.22 -9.41
CA SER A 101 35.65 5.51 -8.58
C SER A 101 36.87 6.40 -8.32
N ARG A 102 36.94 7.01 -7.13
CA ARG A 102 38.18 7.66 -6.70
C ARG A 102 39.05 6.48 -6.30
N THR A 103 39.79 5.97 -7.27
CA THR A 103 40.98 5.18 -7.03
C THR A 103 41.84 6.00 -6.07
N MET A 104 41.74 5.69 -4.78
CA MET A 104 42.73 6.11 -3.80
C MET A 104 43.91 5.16 -4.01
N THR A 105 44.78 5.53 -4.94
CA THR A 105 46.11 4.94 -5.05
C THR A 105 46.87 5.35 -3.78
N PHE A 106 47.46 4.35 -3.12
CA PHE A 106 48.27 4.48 -1.91
C PHE A 106 49.46 5.42 -2.08
#